data_AF-A0A7Z2GMW3-F1
#
_entry.id   AF-A0A7Z2GMW3-F1
#
_cell.length_a   1.000
_cell.length_b   1.000
_cell.length_c   1.000
_cell.angle_alpha   90.00
_cell.angle_beta   90.00
_cell.angle_gamma   90.00
#
_symmetry.space_group_name_H-M   'P 1'
#
loop_
_entity.id
_entity.type
_entity.pdbx_description
1 polymer ?
#
loop_
_entity_poly.entity_id
_entity_poly.type
_entity_poly.pdbx_seq_one_letter_code
_entity_poly.pdbx_strand_id
1 'polypeptide(L)'
;MTRDLLLLLEPGFADPAFPGERFICPHGAPIEGLLASAPERVARLDVKRVPFARPRPAVIEVLDEAHQGLPVLVLGDEHPLPEGARTLGGVHYVDDAPRILALLAERHGFPKVH
;
A
#
# COMPACT_ATOMS: atom_id res chain seq x y z
N MET A 1 -9.73 6.90 -10.46
CA MET A 1 -8.66 7.63 -9.76
C MET A 1 -7.54 7.82 -10.76
N THR A 2 -6.94 9.01 -10.84
CA THR A 2 -5.92 9.26 -11.86
C THR A 2 -4.58 8.61 -11.50
N ARG A 3 -4.14 8.79 -10.25
CA ARG A 3 -2.85 8.29 -9.76
C ARG A 3 -3.04 7.00 -8.96
N ASP A 4 -1.98 6.20 -8.90
CA ASP A 4 -1.94 5.06 -7.98
C ASP A 4 -1.98 5.56 -6.52
N LEU A 5 -2.69 4.83 -5.67
CA LEU A 5 -2.77 5.07 -4.23
C LEU A 5 -2.23 3.87 -3.48
N LEU A 6 -1.15 4.09 -2.73
CA LEU A 6 -0.55 3.12 -1.84
C LEU A 6 -1.05 3.35 -0.40
N LEU A 7 -1.75 2.35 0.14
CA LEU A 7 -2.20 2.32 1.53
C LEU A 7 -1.28 1.42 2.35
N LEU A 8 -0.76 1.95 3.46
CA LEU A 8 0.15 1.26 4.38
C LEU A 8 -0.34 1.38 5.83
N LEU A 9 0.06 0.44 6.68
CA LEU A 9 -0.03 0.64 8.13
C LEU A 9 1.03 1.64 8.58
N GLU A 10 0.65 2.58 9.45
CA GLU A 10 1.60 3.49 10.08
C GLU A 10 2.66 2.71 10.89
N PRO A 11 3.97 2.87 10.62
CA PRO A 11 5.01 2.17 11.36
C PRO A 11 5.01 2.52 12.85
N GLY A 12 5.30 1.55 13.71
CA GLY A 12 5.27 1.75 15.15
C GLY A 12 3.85 1.79 15.70
N PHE A 13 2.93 1.00 15.17
CA PHE A 13 1.58 0.89 15.71
C PHE A 13 1.55 0.04 16.98
N ALA A 14 0.53 0.24 17.82
CA ALA A 14 0.23 -0.63 18.96
C ALA A 14 -0.80 -1.68 18.54
N ASP A 15 -0.61 -2.91 19.00
CA ASP A 15 -1.57 -4.00 18.87
C ASP A 15 -2.19 -4.27 20.26
N PRO A 16 -3.53 -4.15 20.43
CA PRO A 16 -4.19 -4.47 21.68
C PRO A 16 -3.93 -5.89 22.21
N ALA A 17 -3.56 -6.84 21.34
CA ALA A 17 -3.17 -8.18 21.73
C ALA A 17 -1.81 -8.24 22.44
N PHE A 18 -0.97 -7.21 22.30
CA PHE A 18 0.36 -7.11 22.88
C PHE A 18 0.56 -5.74 23.57
N PRO A 19 -0.05 -5.53 24.76
CA PRO A 19 -0.02 -4.24 25.44
C PRO A 19 1.40 -3.76 25.75
N GLY A 20 1.70 -2.50 25.40
CA GLY A 20 2.99 -1.85 25.67
C GLY A 20 4.05 -2.05 24.59
N GLU A 21 3.80 -2.92 23.61
CA GLU A 21 4.69 -3.16 22.48
C GLU A 21 4.35 -2.29 21.27
N ARG A 22 5.34 -2.08 20.39
CA ARG A 22 5.23 -1.29 19.16
C ARG A 22 5.71 -2.14 18.00
N PHE A 23 4.95 -2.14 16.91
CA PHE A 23 5.16 -3.06 15.80
C PHE A 23 5.33 -2.32 14.47
N ILE A 24 5.97 -3.01 13.53
CA ILE A 24 5.94 -2.67 12.12
C ILE A 24 5.29 -3.81 11.36
N CYS A 25 4.62 -3.49 10.25
CA CYS A 25 4.05 -4.52 9.39
C CYS A 25 5.18 -5.19 8.60
N PRO A 26 5.36 -6.52 8.66
CA PRO A 26 6.44 -7.20 7.93
C PRO A 26 6.32 -7.05 6.41
N HIS A 27 5.09 -6.91 5.89
CA HIS A 27 4.83 -6.69 4.46
C HIS A 27 4.93 -5.21 4.06
N GLY A 28 4.65 -4.29 4.98
CA GLY A 28 4.78 -2.85 4.75
C GLY A 28 6.20 -2.32 4.91
N ALA A 29 7.02 -2.93 5.78
CA ALA A 29 8.36 -2.44 6.10
C ALA A 29 9.31 -2.39 4.89
N PRO A 30 9.37 -3.40 4.00
CA PRO A 30 10.16 -3.30 2.78
C PRO A 30 9.71 -2.16 1.86
N ILE A 31 8.40 -1.92 1.78
CA ILE A 31 7.81 -0.85 0.97
C ILE A 31 8.19 0.51 1.56
N GLU A 32 8.04 0.71 2.87
CA GLU A 32 8.48 1.94 3.55
C GLU A 32 9.98 2.21 3.33
N GLY A 33 10.82 1.16 3.39
CA GLY A 33 12.24 1.28 3.07
C GLY A 33 12.50 1.74 1.64
N LEU A 34 11.76 1.20 0.67
CA LEU A 34 11.86 1.61 -0.72
C LEU A 34 11.41 3.07 -0.92
N LEU A 35 10.29 3.47 -0.30
CA LEU A 35 9.79 4.85 -0.35
C LEU A 35 10.82 5.84 0.23
N ALA A 36 11.44 5.49 1.37
CA ALA A 36 12.47 6.30 2.00
C ALA A 36 13.75 6.40 1.16
N SER A 37 14.06 5.40 0.33
CA SER A 37 15.27 5.39 -0.49
C SER A 37 15.23 6.35 -1.69
N ALA A 38 14.03 6.73 -2.15
CA ALA A 38 13.82 7.56 -3.33
C ALA A 38 12.65 8.54 -3.14
N PRO A 39 12.74 9.48 -2.18
CA PRO A 39 11.65 10.39 -1.81
C PRO A 39 11.16 11.26 -2.98
N GLU A 40 12.02 11.56 -3.96
CA GLU A 40 11.67 12.30 -5.18
C GLU A 40 10.67 11.54 -6.08
N ARG A 41 10.58 10.22 -5.94
CA ARG A 41 9.64 9.37 -6.67
C ARG A 41 8.32 9.20 -5.95
N VAL A 42 8.30 9.39 -4.63
CA VAL A 42 7.06 9.35 -3.83
C VAL A 42 6.07 10.41 -4.31
N ALA A 43 6.54 11.56 -4.82
CA ALA A 43 5.67 12.57 -5.40
C ALA A 43 4.86 12.10 -6.63
N ARG A 44 5.17 10.91 -7.19
CA ARG A 44 4.53 10.33 -8.39
C ARG A 44 3.28 9.48 -8.08
N LEU A 45 3.00 9.21 -6.82
CA LEU A 45 1.85 8.43 -6.38
C LEU A 45 1.29 8.99 -5.07
N ASP A 46 0.05 8.66 -4.76
CA ASP A 46 -0.53 8.99 -3.47
C ASP A 46 -0.12 7.93 -2.46
N VAL A 47 0.36 8.34 -1.27
CA VAL A 47 0.72 7.42 -0.18
C VAL A 47 -0.03 7.81 1.07
N LYS A 48 -0.83 6.89 1.61
CA LYS A 48 -1.57 7.09 2.86
C LYS A 48 -1.21 6.01 3.86
N ARG A 49 -0.75 6.46 5.03
CA ARG A 49 -0.48 5.61 6.19
C ARG A 49 -1.70 5.68 7.10
N VAL A 50 -2.19 4.53 7.54
CA VAL A 50 -3.41 4.43 8.35
C VAL A 50 -3.13 3.67 9.65
N PRO A 51 -3.92 3.93 10.71
CA PRO A 51 -3.76 3.22 11.97
C PRO A 51 -3.99 1.71 11.87
N PHE A 52 -3.43 0.96 12.82
CA PHE A 52 -3.63 -0.49 12.92
C PHE A 52 -5.07 -0.88 13.25
N ALA A 53 -5.75 -0.14 14.11
CA ALA A 53 -7.10 -0.48 14.54
C ALA A 53 -8.07 -0.60 13.35
N ARG A 54 -8.90 -1.64 13.38
CA ARG A 54 -10.08 -1.75 12.51
C ARG A 54 -11.31 -1.19 13.25
N PRO A 55 -12.32 -0.64 12.53
CA PRO A 55 -12.36 -0.43 11.08
C PRO A 55 -11.37 0.66 10.61
N ARG A 56 -10.93 0.59 9.35
CA ARG A 56 -9.99 1.49 8.70
C ARG A 56 -10.72 2.31 7.62
N PRO A 57 -11.33 3.47 7.97
CA PRO A 57 -12.22 4.20 7.05
C PRO A 57 -11.59 4.52 5.71
N ALA A 58 -10.30 4.90 5.71
CA ALA A 58 -9.55 5.20 4.50
C ALA A 58 -9.38 4.00 3.55
N VAL A 59 -9.40 2.77 4.04
CA VAL A 59 -9.34 1.56 3.21
C VAL A 59 -10.75 1.20 2.74
N ILE A 60 -11.73 1.32 3.63
CA ILE A 60 -13.16 1.03 3.33
C ILE A 60 -13.70 1.96 2.24
N GLU A 61 -13.30 3.24 2.26
CA GLU A 61 -13.69 4.25 1.27
C GLU A 61 -13.29 3.85 -0.15
N VAL A 62 -12.17 3.14 -0.31
CA VAL A 62 -11.59 2.79 -1.62
C VAL A 62 -11.90 1.34 -2.00
N LEU A 63 -11.99 0.44 -1.01
CA LEU A 63 -12.33 -0.96 -1.18
C LEU A 63 -13.70 -1.21 -0.53
N ASP A 64 -13.74 -1.93 0.58
CA ASP A 64 -14.93 -2.12 1.41
C ASP A 64 -14.56 -2.56 2.84
N GLU A 65 -15.56 -2.87 3.65
CA GLU A 65 -15.38 -3.37 5.02
C GLU A 65 -14.71 -4.76 5.11
N ALA A 66 -14.89 -5.62 4.11
CA ALA A 66 -14.30 -6.95 4.08
C ALA A 66 -12.81 -6.93 3.66
N HIS A 67 -12.38 -5.92 2.92
CA HIS A 67 -11.06 -5.83 2.28
C HIS A 67 -10.14 -4.77 2.91
N GLN A 68 -10.01 -4.79 4.24
CA GLN A 68 -9.17 -3.83 4.98
C GLN A 68 -7.70 -4.25 5.12
N GLY A 69 -7.25 -5.26 4.38
CA GLY A 69 -5.87 -5.77 4.40
C GLY A 69 -4.86 -4.73 3.93
N LEU A 70 -3.66 -4.74 4.51
CA LEU A 70 -2.57 -3.83 4.15
C LEU A 70 -1.25 -4.61 4.11
N PRO A 71 -0.32 -4.27 3.19
CA PRO A 71 -0.36 -3.14 2.25
C PRO A 71 -1.34 -3.36 1.08
N VAL A 72 -1.81 -2.29 0.46
CA VAL A 72 -2.53 -2.37 -0.82
C VAL A 72 -2.15 -1.21 -1.74
N LEU A 73 -1.92 -1.52 -3.02
CA LEU A 73 -1.74 -0.54 -4.09
C LEU A 73 -3.00 -0.53 -4.95
N VAL A 74 -3.76 0.56 -4.87
CA VAL A 74 -4.90 0.84 -5.74
C VAL A 74 -4.38 1.49 -7.01
N LEU A 75 -4.81 0.96 -8.16
CA LEU A 75 -4.27 1.30 -9.47
C LEU A 75 -5.08 2.43 -10.09
N GLY A 76 -4.40 3.53 -10.42
CA GLY A 76 -4.92 4.61 -11.22
C GLY A 76 -4.93 4.29 -12.71
N ASP A 77 -5.52 5.19 -13.50
CA ASP A 77 -5.66 5.06 -14.95
C ASP A 77 -4.47 5.59 -15.77
N GLU A 78 -3.46 6.19 -15.12
CA GLU A 78 -2.24 6.69 -15.77
C GLU A 78 -1.40 5.60 -16.45
N HIS A 79 -1.56 4.33 -16.07
CA HIS A 79 -0.83 3.20 -16.65
C HIS A 79 -1.75 2.00 -16.88
N PRO A 80 -1.43 1.11 -17.85
CA PRO A 80 -2.19 -0.13 -18.06
C PRO A 80 -2.29 -0.97 -16.78
N LEU A 81 -3.40 -1.70 -16.64
CA LEU A 81 -3.55 -2.65 -15.54
C LEU A 81 -2.51 -3.77 -15.69
N PRO A 82 -1.76 -4.09 -14.61
CA PRO A 82 -0.84 -5.21 -14.63
C PRO A 82 -1.60 -6.54 -14.62
N GLU A 83 -0.95 -7.60 -15.09
CA GLU A 83 -1.44 -8.95 -14.91
C GLU A 83 -1.62 -9.28 -13.41
N GLY A 84 -2.70 -9.98 -13.09
CA GLY A 84 -3.03 -10.37 -11.71
C GLY A 84 -3.66 -9.27 -10.85
N ALA A 85 -3.97 -8.09 -11.41
CA ALA A 85 -4.73 -7.07 -10.71
C ALA A 85 -6.11 -7.61 -10.29
N ARG A 86 -6.45 -7.42 -9.01
CA ARG A 86 -7.77 -7.74 -8.46
C ARG A 86 -8.73 -6.62 -8.80
N THR A 87 -10.03 -6.94 -8.83
CA THR A 87 -11.09 -5.95 -9.09
C THR A 87 -12.19 -6.08 -8.05
N LEU A 88 -12.58 -4.96 -7.45
CA LEU A 88 -13.67 -4.86 -6.49
C LEU A 88 -14.47 -3.59 -6.79
N GLY A 89 -15.75 -3.72 -7.12
CA GLY A 89 -16.62 -2.55 -7.37
C GLY A 89 -16.10 -1.60 -8.47
N GLY A 90 -15.33 -2.09 -9.45
CA GLY A 90 -14.70 -1.27 -10.49
C GLY A 90 -13.36 -0.63 -10.09
N VAL A 91 -12.90 -0.83 -8.86
CA VAL A 91 -11.56 -0.46 -8.39
C VAL A 91 -10.60 -1.61 -8.65
N HIS A 92 -9.45 -1.31 -9.24
CA HIS A 92 -8.38 -2.27 -9.49
C HIS A 92 -7.27 -2.13 -8.46
N TYR A 93 -6.77 -3.23 -7.90
CA TYR A 93 -5.76 -3.17 -6.85
C TYR A 93 -4.86 -4.41 -6.79
N VAL A 94 -3.75 -4.28 -6.05
CA VAL A 94 -2.82 -5.36 -5.70
C VAL A 94 -2.54 -5.31 -4.21
N ASP A 95 -2.68 -6.44 -3.52
CA ASP A 95 -2.49 -6.60 -2.07
C ASP A 95 -1.33 -7.55 -1.71
N ASP A 96 -0.53 -7.95 -2.70
CA ASP A 96 0.68 -8.75 -2.54
C ASP A 96 1.93 -7.86 -2.48
N ALA A 97 2.67 -7.90 -1.37
CA ALA A 97 3.79 -6.98 -1.13
C ALA A 97 4.95 -7.12 -2.14
N PRO A 98 5.43 -8.33 -2.50
CA PRO A 98 6.40 -8.49 -3.59
C PRO A 98 5.92 -7.87 -4.91
N ARG A 99 4.65 -8.09 -5.29
CA ARG A 99 4.11 -7.48 -6.51
C ARG A 99 4.00 -5.95 -6.40
N ILE A 100 3.62 -5.41 -5.25
CA ILE A 100 3.60 -3.96 -5.01
C ILE A 100 5.01 -3.36 -5.21
N LEU A 101 6.06 -3.97 -4.63
CA LEU A 101 7.45 -3.51 -4.81
C LEU A 101 7.86 -3.51 -6.29
N ALA A 102 7.53 -4.56 -7.03
CA ALA A 102 7.79 -4.63 -8.46
C ALA A 102 7.05 -3.52 -9.24
N LEU A 103 5.78 -3.26 -8.91
CA LEU A 103 4.98 -2.22 -9.55
C LEU A 103 5.49 -0.80 -9.23
N LEU A 104 5.99 -0.56 -8.03
CA LEU A 104 6.66 0.71 -7.70
C LEU A 104 7.89 0.94 -8.58
N ALA A 105 8.67 -0.11 -8.88
CA ALA A 105 9.77 -0.01 -9.83
C ALA A 105 9.27 0.20 -11.27
N GLU A 106 8.29 -0.59 -11.72
CA GLU A 106 7.77 -0.58 -13.10
C GLU A 106 7.03 0.72 -13.47
N ARG A 107 6.16 1.23 -12.59
CA ARG A 107 5.26 2.37 -12.86
C ARG A 107 5.82 3.69 -12.36
N HIS A 108 6.55 3.67 -11.24
CA HIS A 108 7.00 4.89 -10.55
C HIS A 108 8.52 5.09 -10.59
N GLY A 109 9.24 4.12 -11.16
CA GLY A 109 10.69 4.18 -11.38
C GLY A 109 11.52 3.96 -10.13
N PHE A 110 10.96 3.42 -9.05
CA PHE A 110 11.76 3.08 -7.87
C PHE A 110 12.85 2.03 -8.20
N PRO A 111 13.93 1.95 -7.41
CA PRO A 111 14.89 0.85 -7.52
C PRO A 111 14.22 -0.52 -7.36
N LYS A 112 14.75 -1.55 -8.02
CA LYS A 112 14.29 -2.94 -7.83
C LYS A 112 14.88 -3.53 -6.56
N VAL A 113 14.10 -4.34 -5.85
CA VAL A 113 14.59 -5.16 -4.74
C VAL A 113 15.31 -6.39 -5.32
N HIS A 114 16.43 -6.78 -4.71
CA HIS A 114 17.24 -7.96 -5.08
C HIS A 114 16.88 -9.16 -4.22
#